data_AF-A0A345WU66-F1
#
_entry.id   AF-A0A345WU66-F1
#
_cell.length_a   1.000
_cell.length_b   1.000
_cell.length_c   1.000
_cell.angle_alpha   90.00
_cell.angle_beta   90.00
_cell.angle_gamma   90.00
#
_symmetry.space_group_name_H-M   'P 1'
#
loop_
_entity.id
_entity.type
_entity.pdbx_description
1 polymer ?
#
loop_
_entity_poly.entity_id
_entity_poly.type
_entity_poly.pdbx_seq_one_letter_code
_entity_poly.pdbx_strand_id
1 'polypeptide(L)'
;MLAEVPEDGHAAPKSYRWMPERSPTGPLSIVVSGRDRRLVVLRNGVEIGSATIQLDAPVSRTEAFTLRSVDQAGPHWLRLPLPGQALGEAGELTDSERSRGHLPDAFRIKLEGIVQPGATLLVTRESLASSGTGTRLSVLSAEP
;
A
#
# COMPACT_ATOMS: atom_id res chain seq x y z
N MET A 1 9.94 48.27 -21.71
CA MET A 1 8.74 47.80 -21.02
C MET A 1 8.51 46.36 -21.46
N LEU A 2 9.14 45.41 -20.76
CA LEU A 2 8.97 43.97 -20.96
C LEU A 2 8.03 43.52 -19.84
N ALA A 3 6.87 42.98 -20.19
CA ALA A 3 5.91 42.48 -19.21
C ALA A 3 6.46 41.18 -18.59
N GLU A 4 6.52 41.16 -17.26
CA GLU A 4 6.75 39.96 -16.47
C GLU A 4 5.60 38.97 -16.71
N VAL A 5 5.93 37.74 -17.08
CA VAL A 5 4.97 36.64 -17.12
C VAL A 5 4.73 36.17 -15.68
N PRO A 6 3.48 36.11 -15.19
CA PRO A 6 3.22 35.62 -13.85
C PRO A 6 3.51 34.12 -13.79
N GLU A 7 4.29 33.71 -12.80
CA GLU A 7 4.47 32.30 -12.46
C GLU A 7 3.14 31.76 -11.91
N ASP A 8 2.40 31.04 -12.76
CA ASP A 8 1.17 30.36 -12.36
C ASP A 8 1.49 29.24 -11.35
N GLY A 9 1.40 29.61 -10.07
CA GLY A 9 1.40 28.72 -8.91
C GLY A 9 0.13 27.88 -8.81
N HIS A 10 -0.13 27.01 -9.80
CA HIS A 10 -1.24 26.05 -9.80
C HIS A 10 -0.78 24.63 -10.16
N ALA A 11 0.37 24.20 -9.63
CA ALA A 11 0.60 22.77 -9.49
C ALA A 11 -0.43 22.25 -8.46
N ALA A 12 -1.52 21.65 -8.95
CA ALA A 12 -2.40 20.85 -8.11
C ALA A 12 -1.53 20.00 -7.17
N PRO A 13 -1.80 19.96 -5.85
CA PRO A 13 -0.97 19.19 -4.93
C PRO A 13 -0.88 17.77 -5.51
N LYS A 14 0.35 17.30 -5.76
CA LYS A 14 0.58 15.98 -6.35
C LYS A 14 -0.28 14.99 -5.56
N SER A 15 -1.19 14.30 -6.23
CA SER A 15 -2.10 13.30 -5.62
C SER A 15 -1.37 12.10 -5.02
N TYR A 16 -0.03 12.12 -5.11
CA TYR A 16 0.88 11.17 -4.52
C TYR A 16 2.27 11.77 -4.26
N ARG A 17 3.03 11.13 -3.37
CA ARG A 17 4.47 11.32 -3.12
C ARG A 17 5.22 10.05 -3.52
N TRP A 18 6.41 10.21 -4.10
CA TRP A 18 7.28 9.10 -4.49
C TRP A 18 8.75 9.49 -4.30
N MET A 19 9.46 8.76 -3.45
CA MET A 19 10.84 9.02 -2.99
C MET A 19 11.57 7.68 -2.71
N PRO A 20 11.76 6.80 -3.72
CA PRO A 20 12.39 5.48 -3.56
C PRO A 20 13.83 5.56 -3.04
N GLU A 21 14.51 6.68 -3.24
CA GLU A 21 15.87 6.95 -2.79
C GLU A 21 16.00 7.00 -1.25
N ARG A 22 14.91 7.23 -0.51
CA ARG A 22 14.94 7.24 0.97
C ARG A 22 15.28 5.89 1.57
N SER A 23 15.05 4.81 0.83
CA SER A 23 15.37 3.44 1.23
C SER A 23 15.56 2.65 -0.06
N PRO A 24 16.81 2.49 -0.55
CA PRO A 24 17.07 1.93 -1.87
C PRO A 24 16.90 0.40 -1.94
N THR A 25 17.02 -0.28 -0.81
CA THR A 25 16.99 -1.75 -0.72
C THR A 25 16.16 -2.24 0.46
N GLY A 26 15.83 -3.53 0.45
CA GLY A 26 15.09 -4.20 1.54
C GLY A 26 13.64 -4.55 1.19
N PRO A 27 12.93 -5.19 2.13
CA PRO A 27 11.58 -5.69 1.90
C PRO A 27 10.60 -4.55 1.68
N LEU A 28 9.66 -4.78 0.76
CA LEU A 28 8.60 -3.83 0.41
C LEU A 28 7.29 -4.18 1.15
N SER A 29 6.68 -3.18 1.77
CA SER A 29 5.35 -3.30 2.36
C SER A 29 4.44 -2.21 1.84
N ILE A 30 3.25 -2.60 1.41
CA ILE A 30 2.21 -1.71 0.92
C ILE A 30 1.09 -1.75 1.95
N VAL A 31 0.64 -0.58 2.41
CA VAL A 31 -0.46 -0.47 3.38
C VAL A 31 -1.55 0.39 2.77
N VAL A 32 -2.76 -0.16 2.68
CA VAL A 32 -3.96 0.52 2.23
C VAL A 32 -4.86 0.74 3.44
N SER A 33 -5.14 2.01 3.75
CA SER A 33 -6.17 2.38 4.72
C SER A 33 -7.45 2.76 4.02
N GLY A 34 -8.49 1.98 4.30
CA GLY A 34 -9.85 2.27 3.85
C GLY A 34 -10.44 3.52 4.51
N ARG A 35 -10.09 3.79 5.77
CA ARG A 35 -10.57 4.97 6.51
C ARG A 35 -9.96 6.26 6.00
N ASP A 36 -8.66 6.27 5.72
CA ASP A 36 -7.95 7.46 5.25
C ASP A 36 -8.02 7.59 3.72
N ARG A 37 -8.52 6.57 3.02
CA ARG A 37 -8.46 6.45 1.55
C ARG A 37 -7.05 6.75 1.03
N ARG A 38 -6.07 6.14 1.70
CA ARG A 38 -4.65 6.38 1.50
C ARG A 38 -3.89 5.07 1.38
N LEU A 39 -2.98 5.04 0.42
CA LEU A 39 -1.98 3.98 0.27
C LEU A 39 -0.60 4.53 0.66
N VAL A 40 0.16 3.74 1.41
CA VAL A 40 1.54 4.02 1.79
C VAL A 40 2.43 2.85 1.34
N VAL A 41 3.58 3.19 0.77
CA VAL A 41 4.62 2.24 0.34
C VAL A 41 5.82 2.43 1.25
N LEU A 42 6.17 1.37 1.95
CA LEU A 42 7.30 1.28 2.86
C LEU A 42 8.36 0.39 2.24
N ARG A 43 9.62 0.77 2.38
CA ARG A 43 10.75 -0.14 2.16
C ARG A 43 11.63 -0.16 3.38
N ASN A 44 11.82 -1.34 3.97
CA ASN A 44 12.53 -1.51 5.23
C ASN A 44 11.98 -0.60 6.35
N GLY A 45 10.65 -0.46 6.42
CA GLY A 45 9.96 0.40 7.40
C GLY A 45 9.97 1.91 7.10
N VAL A 46 10.66 2.37 6.05
CA VAL A 46 10.72 3.79 5.66
C VAL A 46 9.70 4.07 4.57
N GLU A 47 8.85 5.11 4.74
CA GLU A 47 7.95 5.56 3.68
C GLU A 47 8.74 6.09 2.48
N ILE A 48 8.60 5.37 1.36
CA ILE A 48 9.14 5.75 0.05
C ILE A 48 8.06 6.21 -0.92
N GLY A 49 6.78 6.10 -0.56
CA GLY A 49 5.69 6.62 -1.38
C GLY A 49 4.36 6.65 -0.64
N SER A 50 3.47 7.53 -1.08
CA SER A 50 2.06 7.51 -0.65
C SER A 50 1.17 8.13 -1.70
N ALA A 51 -0.09 7.70 -1.77
CA ALA A 51 -1.08 8.21 -2.71
C ALA A 51 -2.48 8.19 -2.10
N THR A 52 -3.35 9.07 -2.58
CA THR A 52 -4.80 8.89 -2.40
C THR A 52 -5.24 7.68 -3.24
N ILE A 53 -6.13 6.85 -2.68
CA ILE A 53 -6.72 5.70 -3.36
C ILE A 53 -8.24 5.83 -3.33
N GLN A 54 -8.91 5.68 -4.47
CA GLN A 54 -10.36 5.51 -4.48
C GLN A 54 -10.70 4.04 -4.32
N LEU A 55 -11.70 3.74 -3.48
CA LEU A 55 -12.16 2.38 -3.21
C LEU A 55 -13.63 2.28 -3.61
N ASP A 56 -13.95 1.27 -4.41
CA ASP A 56 -15.33 1.04 -4.90
C ASP A 56 -16.26 0.58 -3.79
N ALA A 57 -15.70 -0.06 -2.76
CA ALA A 57 -16.39 -0.53 -1.58
C ALA A 57 -15.60 -0.21 -0.31
N PRO A 58 -16.27 -0.01 0.84
CA PRO A 58 -15.59 0.16 2.11
C PRO A 58 -14.82 -1.09 2.49
N VAL A 59 -13.64 -0.91 3.10
CA VAL A 59 -12.86 -2.02 3.67
C VAL A 59 -13.57 -2.51 4.93
N SER A 60 -14.15 -3.71 4.87
CA SER A 60 -14.92 -4.28 5.99
C SER A 60 -14.05 -4.96 7.04
N ARG A 61 -12.86 -5.44 6.66
CA ARG A 61 -11.95 -6.17 7.54
C ARG A 61 -10.49 -5.96 7.14
N THR A 62 -9.58 -6.30 8.04
CA THR A 62 -8.16 -6.34 7.73
C THR A 62 -7.82 -7.62 6.98
N GLU A 63 -7.05 -7.48 5.91
CA GLU A 63 -6.54 -8.57 5.09
C GLU A 63 -5.06 -8.35 4.79
N ALA A 64 -4.28 -9.42 4.78
CA ALA A 64 -2.87 -9.38 4.46
C ALA A 64 -2.57 -10.33 3.31
N PHE A 65 -1.65 -9.92 2.45
CA PHE A 65 -1.21 -10.68 1.29
C PHE A 65 0.30 -10.64 1.18
N THR A 66 0.87 -11.68 0.60
CA THR A 66 2.26 -11.74 0.17
C THR A 66 2.35 -12.00 -1.32
N LEU A 67 3.21 -11.28 -2.02
CA LEU A 67 3.44 -11.51 -3.43
C LEU A 67 4.32 -12.75 -3.60
N ARG A 68 3.79 -13.79 -4.24
CA ARG A 68 4.56 -15.01 -4.51
C ARG A 68 5.38 -14.94 -5.79
N SER A 69 4.82 -14.39 -6.85
CA SER A 69 5.43 -14.33 -8.18
C SER A 69 4.83 -13.20 -8.99
N VAL A 70 5.53 -12.80 -10.06
CA VAL A 70 5.00 -11.92 -11.11
C VAL A 70 5.29 -12.61 -12.43
N ASP A 71 4.26 -12.87 -13.23
CA ASP A 71 4.40 -13.45 -14.57
C ASP A 71 3.63 -12.63 -15.62
N GLN A 72 3.36 -13.22 -16.80
CA GLN A 72 2.65 -12.55 -17.90
C GLN A 72 1.19 -12.18 -17.57
N ALA A 73 0.55 -12.91 -16.65
CA ALA A 73 -0.79 -12.61 -16.14
C ALA A 73 -0.77 -11.53 -15.04
N GLY A 74 0.41 -11.23 -14.48
CA GLY A 74 0.61 -10.17 -13.50
C GLY A 74 1.07 -10.70 -12.14
N PRO A 75 0.82 -9.95 -11.05
CA PRO A 75 1.32 -10.30 -9.73
C PRO A 75 0.37 -11.26 -8.98
N HIS A 76 0.93 -12.36 -8.50
CA HIS A 76 0.23 -13.42 -7.77
C HIS A 76 0.29 -13.18 -6.27
N TRP A 77 -0.71 -12.50 -5.73
CA TRP A 77 -0.80 -12.19 -4.30
C TRP A 77 -1.52 -13.29 -3.55
N LEU A 78 -0.83 -13.97 -2.62
CA LEU A 78 -1.42 -14.99 -1.77
C LEU A 78 -1.92 -14.35 -0.47
N ARG A 79 -3.18 -14.59 -0.12
CA ARG A 79 -3.76 -14.16 1.15
C ARG A 79 -3.12 -14.92 2.31
N LEU A 80 -2.74 -14.18 3.34
CA LEU A 80 -2.17 -14.70 4.57
C LEU A 80 -3.29 -14.89 5.61
N PRO A 81 -3.30 -16.00 6.37
CA PRO A 81 -4.25 -16.19 7.45
C PRO A 81 -3.95 -15.21 8.59
N LEU A 82 -4.90 -14.36 8.97
CA LEU A 82 -4.81 -13.56 10.18
C LEU A 82 -5.60 -14.18 11.34
N PRO A 83 -5.19 -13.94 12.60
CA PRO A 83 -5.93 -14.41 13.77
C PRO A 83 -7.40 -13.97 13.73
N GLY A 84 -8.31 -14.89 14.00
CA GLY A 84 -9.75 -14.63 13.99
C GLY A 84 -10.42 -14.65 12.61
N GLN A 85 -9.70 -15.01 11.54
CA GLN A 85 -10.30 -15.31 10.22
C GLN A 85 -10.50 -16.82 10.04
N ALA A 86 -11.60 -17.21 9.38
CA ALA A 86 -11.85 -18.60 9.03
C ALA A 86 -10.85 -19.06 7.95
N LEU A 87 -10.33 -20.28 8.09
CA LEU A 87 -9.35 -20.90 7.18
C LEU A 87 -9.85 -21.06 5.72
N GLY A 88 -11.16 -20.88 5.48
CA GLY A 88 -11.79 -21.01 4.16
C GLY A 88 -11.55 -19.84 3.20
N GLU A 89 -10.90 -18.76 3.64
CA GLU A 89 -10.57 -17.61 2.80
C GLU A 89 -9.14 -17.63 2.25
N ALA A 90 -8.42 -18.74 2.44
CA ALA A 90 -7.11 -18.94 1.83
C ALA A 90 -7.24 -18.95 0.30
N GLY A 91 -6.46 -18.12 -0.39
CA GLY A 91 -6.56 -18.00 -1.84
C GLY A 91 -5.71 -16.87 -2.40
N GLU A 92 -5.62 -16.83 -3.72
CA GLU A 92 -5.01 -15.73 -4.44
C GLU A 92 -5.96 -14.52 -4.49
N LEU A 93 -5.42 -13.30 -4.42
CA LEU A 93 -6.17 -12.08 -4.66
C LEU A 93 -6.70 -12.13 -6.10
N THR A 94 -8.02 -12.11 -6.24
CA THR A 94 -8.67 -12.17 -7.56
C THR A 94 -8.58 -10.82 -8.28
N ASP A 95 -8.71 -10.84 -9.60
CA ASP A 95 -8.75 -9.61 -10.41
C ASP A 95 -9.87 -8.66 -9.95
N SER A 96 -11.06 -9.21 -9.68
CA SER A 96 -12.21 -8.48 -9.15
C SER A 96 -12.00 -7.86 -7.76
N GLU A 97 -11.05 -8.33 -6.97
CA GLU A 97 -10.66 -7.71 -5.69
C GLU A 97 -9.62 -6.63 -5.91
N ARG A 98 -8.63 -6.89 -6.78
CA ARG A 98 -7.59 -5.94 -7.18
C ARG A 98 -8.19 -4.71 -7.87
N SER A 99 -9.24 -4.87 -8.67
CA SER A 99 -9.90 -3.80 -9.41
C SER A 99 -10.70 -2.84 -8.51
N ARG A 100 -10.95 -3.19 -7.24
CA ARG A 100 -11.74 -2.35 -6.32
C ARG A 100 -11.01 -1.09 -5.84
N GLY A 101 -9.71 -1.00 -6.12
CA GLY A 101 -8.85 0.10 -5.69
C GLY A 101 -8.23 0.82 -6.88
N HIS A 102 -8.46 2.13 -6.96
CA HIS A 102 -7.98 2.98 -8.05
C HIS A 102 -6.89 3.93 -7.54
N LEU A 103 -5.72 3.86 -8.17
CA LEU A 103 -4.58 4.72 -7.90
C LEU A 103 -4.32 5.63 -9.10
N PRO A 104 -3.71 6.80 -8.90
CA PRO A 104 -3.18 7.59 -10.01
C PRO A 104 -2.24 6.73 -10.89
N ASP A 105 -2.45 6.70 -12.21
CA ASP A 105 -1.73 5.79 -13.11
C ASP A 105 -0.20 5.92 -12.98
N ALA A 106 0.30 7.16 -12.88
CA ALA A 106 1.72 7.44 -12.71
C ALA A 106 2.30 6.86 -11.41
N PHE A 107 1.51 6.76 -10.35
CA PHE A 107 1.92 6.12 -9.11
C PHE A 107 1.88 4.58 -9.23
N ARG A 108 0.82 4.04 -9.84
CA ARG A 108 0.66 2.59 -10.09
C ARG A 108 1.85 2.05 -10.88
N ILE A 109 2.21 2.69 -11.99
CA ILE A 109 3.34 2.29 -12.84
C ILE A 109 4.66 2.27 -12.04
N LYS A 110 4.90 3.28 -11.20
CA LYS A 110 6.10 3.35 -10.35
C LYS A 110 6.13 2.26 -9.29
N LEU A 111 5.00 1.98 -8.66
CA LEU A 111 4.85 0.92 -7.67
C LEU A 111 5.10 -0.45 -8.31
N GLU A 112 4.45 -0.74 -9.43
CA GLU A 112 4.62 -1.99 -10.18
C GLU A 112 6.08 -2.22 -10.61
N GLY A 113 6.79 -1.15 -10.98
CA GLY A 113 8.21 -1.24 -11.35
C GLY A 113 9.17 -1.61 -10.21
N ILE A 114 8.74 -1.59 -8.94
CA ILE A 114 9.59 -1.94 -7.79
C ILE A 114 9.09 -3.13 -6.97
N VAL A 115 7.86 -3.59 -7.23
CA VAL A 115 7.23 -4.69 -6.52
C VAL A 115 7.86 -6.00 -6.97
N GLN A 116 8.27 -6.82 -6.00
CA GLN A 116 8.97 -8.08 -6.22
C GLN A 116 8.41 -9.17 -5.30
N PRO A 117 8.59 -10.46 -5.63
CA PRO A 117 8.25 -11.56 -4.74
C PRO A 117 8.76 -11.34 -3.30
N GLY A 118 7.91 -11.64 -2.32
CA GLY A 118 8.14 -11.35 -0.91
C GLY A 118 7.62 -9.98 -0.45
N ALA A 119 7.17 -9.11 -1.37
CA ALA A 119 6.45 -7.89 -1.00
C ALA A 119 5.16 -8.23 -0.24
N THR A 120 4.78 -7.37 0.70
CA THR A 120 3.57 -7.54 1.51
C THR A 120 2.55 -6.46 1.20
N LEU A 121 1.27 -6.81 1.21
CA LEU A 121 0.15 -5.89 1.07
C LEU A 121 -0.78 -6.07 2.27
N LEU A 122 -1.01 -5.00 3.02
CA LEU A 122 -1.95 -4.95 4.12
C LEU A 122 -3.09 -4.01 3.74
N VAL A 123 -4.32 -4.52 3.71
CA VAL A 123 -5.53 -3.72 3.52
C VAL A 123 -6.25 -3.67 4.86
N THR A 124 -6.51 -2.48 5.38
CA THR A 124 -7.10 -2.31 6.72
C THR A 124 -8.14 -1.20 6.72
N ARG A 125 -9.12 -1.32 7.61
CA ARG A 125 -10.08 -0.25 7.91
C ARG A 125 -9.50 0.83 8.84
N GLU A 126 -8.35 0.57 9.45
CA GLU A 126 -7.74 1.46 10.44
C GLU A 126 -7.12 2.71 9.77
N SER A 127 -6.99 3.79 10.54
CA SER A 127 -6.30 5.00 10.09
C SER A 127 -4.78 4.82 10.15
N LEU A 128 -4.07 5.47 9.22
CA LEU A 128 -2.62 5.62 9.22
C LEU A 128 -2.17 6.92 9.88
N ALA A 129 -3.10 7.79 10.29
CA ALA A 129 -2.78 8.88 11.19
C ALA A 129 -2.09 8.27 12.41
N SER A 130 -0.89 8.75 12.72
CA SER A 130 -0.10 8.27 13.84
C SER A 130 -0.99 8.29 15.09
N SER A 131 -1.41 7.11 15.54
CA SER A 131 -1.82 6.93 16.92
C SER A 131 -0.55 7.11 17.74
N GLY A 132 -0.27 8.37 18.09
CA GLY A 132 0.70 8.74 19.09
C GLY A 132 0.23 8.23 20.44
N THR A 133 0.35 6.94 20.67
CA THR A 133 0.39 6.30 21.98
C THR A 133 0.92 4.89 21.76
N GLY A 134 2.18 4.70 22.15
CA GLY A 134 2.80 3.39 22.20
C GLY A 134 1.98 2.47 23.10
N THR A 135 1.23 1.56 22.49
CA THR A 135 0.92 0.30 23.15
C THR A 135 1.88 -0.70 22.57
N ARG A 136 2.89 -1.06 23.37
CA ARG A 136 3.88 -2.10 23.14
C ARG A 136 3.21 -3.26 22.39
N LEU A 137 3.59 -3.46 21.14
CA LEU A 137 3.31 -4.69 20.41
C LEU A 137 3.97 -5.81 21.22
N SER A 138 3.18 -6.53 22.02
CA SER A 138 3.68 -7.74 22.69
C SER A 138 3.89 -8.78 21.61
N VAL A 139 5.16 -9.07 21.35
CA VAL A 139 5.59 -10.27 20.62
C VAL A 139 5.06 -11.47 21.40
N LEU A 140 4.12 -12.22 20.84
CA LEU A 140 3.86 -13.57 21.31
C LEU A 140 5.08 -14.42 20.91
N SER A 141 5.98 -14.64 21.85
CA SER A 141 6.92 -15.75 21.77
C SER A 141 6.12 -17.05 21.84
N ALA A 142 6.10 -17.80 20.74
CA ALA A 142 5.77 -19.22 20.80
C ALA A 142 7.08 -19.95 21.11
N GLU A 143 7.24 -20.41 22.35
CA GLU A 143 8.30 -21.33 22.74
C GLU A 143 7.73 -22.76 22.79
N PRO A 144 8.46 -23.78 22.31
CA PRO A 144 8.16 -25.18 22.61
C PRO A 144 8.57 -25.58 24.04
#